data_AF-A0A9W6F003-F1
#
_entry.id   AF-A0A9W6F003-F1
#
_cell.length_a   1.000
_cell.length_b   1.000
_cell.length_c   1.000
_cell.angle_alpha   90.00
_cell.angle_beta   90.00
_cell.angle_gamma   90.00
#
_symmetry.space_group_name_H-M   'P 1'
#
loop_
_entity.id
_entity.type
_entity.pdbx_description
1 polymer ?
#
loop_
_entity_poly.entity_id
_entity_poly.type
_entity_poly.pdbx_seq_one_letter_code
_entity_poly.pdbx_strand_id
1 'polypeptide(L)'
;MAASLSGGSRRLASEPLPTWSRTATAPRLPAAGAALLRAPAPSRRRAALPATICMAERRRMIIKRRTPPAAQRKKRRYSDEPHDLDLEPQSPRFSGRLTTELNSANGPLQLARLVQEYGLYCSGTQVTMALARLAAFATFQQLNPEQLAAQTRATRRCALLLRARLADCDLISYARASYSLGRLGVYDEDLMAGVVEEVYDKLNLLSPDGLAALLAGLAALGHRPPDAWLDRFALESYTRFGRFNGQELANVLYGMARLQYSPSAAWAECCTECFRAQMALPSAPAMAPSMVKFAFGLASLQIRPSFNWTTAFVARARPLLDTLSARELAVLLWALSRLLAPSAPGAATPPGGEPAGAAGGGQAGAAAAYVGLDRGFLDAWFRCSARRMGSANAPSLVLALQALAVLQVYQLPSKYVTALLEQLRAAMPGGPMAAAARRAAAAAQEAAAAAAGPLSGSEVVSALLSLVSLRIRPGADWMESCLSALETSVAGMEAPIVCDLAWALARLQYQPSPDWTDALTARCRAVRAALTGQQLSLLAWAYRQLRLTLPDFLRDIPEIRPDAASDVATDVEAAASGGAGARDVQGGLATTLPQGLPAGPGVSDLQAKLAQLML
;
A
#
# COMPACT_ATOMS: atom_id res chain seq x y z
N MET A 1 7.65 45.32 -30.44
CA MET A 1 6.47 45.87 -31.13
C MET A 1 5.23 45.37 -30.40
N ALA A 2 4.49 46.30 -29.82
CA ALA A 2 3.31 46.05 -28.97
C ALA A 2 2.02 46.15 -29.79
N ALA A 3 1.02 45.34 -29.44
CA ALA A 3 -0.42 45.53 -29.67
C ALA A 3 -1.11 44.45 -28.81
N SER A 4 -1.79 44.69 -27.68
CA SER A 4 -2.88 45.62 -27.35
C SER A 4 -4.04 45.57 -28.35
N LEU A 5 -5.06 44.77 -28.03
CA LEU A 5 -6.46 45.11 -28.29
C LEU A 5 -7.36 44.52 -27.21
N SER A 6 -8.09 45.44 -26.58
CA SER A 6 -9.08 45.29 -25.53
C SER A 6 -10.49 45.02 -26.08
N GLY A 7 -11.33 44.40 -25.24
CA GLY A 7 -12.71 44.88 -25.02
C GLY A 7 -13.82 44.17 -25.79
N GLY A 8 -14.65 43.40 -25.06
CA GLY A 8 -15.88 42.80 -25.58
C GLY A 8 -16.78 42.23 -24.50
N SER A 9 -17.24 43.09 -23.59
CA SER A 9 -18.24 42.76 -22.56
C SER A 9 -19.62 42.56 -23.19
N ARG A 10 -20.20 41.35 -23.09
CA ARG A 10 -21.64 41.10 -23.30
C ARG A 10 -22.24 40.35 -22.12
N ARG A 11 -23.16 41.06 -21.45
CA ARG A 11 -24.13 40.54 -20.49
C ARG A 11 -25.20 39.72 -21.25
N LEU A 12 -25.51 38.52 -20.76
CA LEU A 12 -26.75 37.78 -20.99
C LEU A 12 -27.11 37.20 -19.62
N ALA A 13 -28.05 37.83 -18.89
CA ALA A 13 -29.48 37.55 -18.95
C ALA A 13 -29.80 36.16 -18.39
N SER A 14 -30.21 36.19 -17.13
CA SER A 14 -30.79 35.13 -16.30
C SER A 14 -32.12 34.62 -16.86
N GLU A 15 -32.28 33.31 -16.98
CA GLU A 15 -33.59 32.66 -16.96
C GLU A 15 -33.56 31.35 -16.16
N PRO A 16 -34.68 30.96 -15.51
CA PRO A 16 -34.67 30.07 -14.35
C PRO A 16 -34.91 28.59 -14.67
N LEU A 17 -34.44 27.75 -13.75
CA LEU A 17 -34.60 26.29 -13.70
C LEU A 17 -36.08 25.85 -13.64
N PRO A 18 -36.47 24.75 -14.33
CA PRO A 18 -37.78 24.15 -14.14
C PRO A 18 -37.78 23.19 -12.94
N THR A 19 -38.67 23.46 -12.00
CA THR A 19 -39.08 22.61 -10.90
C THR A 19 -39.90 21.42 -11.41
N TRP A 20 -39.53 20.19 -11.03
CA TRP A 20 -40.38 19.01 -11.21
C TRP A 20 -40.56 18.29 -9.88
N SER A 21 -41.73 18.51 -9.27
CA SER A 21 -42.25 17.75 -8.14
C SER A 21 -43.21 16.66 -8.62
N ARG A 22 -42.93 15.43 -8.18
CA ARG A 22 -43.79 14.26 -7.90
C ARG A 22 -45.18 14.19 -8.55
N THR A 23 -45.43 13.09 -9.29
CA THR A 23 -46.33 11.95 -8.94
C THR A 23 -46.85 11.29 -10.22
N ALA A 24 -46.59 9.99 -10.44
CA ALA A 24 -47.45 9.12 -11.25
C ALA A 24 -47.08 7.63 -11.06
N THR A 25 -47.91 6.97 -10.25
CA THR A 25 -48.46 5.62 -10.41
C THR A 25 -48.00 4.76 -11.60
N ALA A 26 -47.44 3.60 -11.28
CA ALA A 26 -47.16 2.50 -12.21
C ALA A 26 -48.43 1.70 -12.55
N PRO A 27 -48.67 1.33 -13.83
CA PRO A 27 -49.66 0.30 -14.17
C PRO A 27 -49.01 -1.09 -14.28
N ARG A 28 -49.71 -2.06 -13.70
CA ARG A 28 -49.47 -3.51 -13.78
C ARG A 28 -49.68 -4.01 -15.23
N LEU A 29 -48.80 -4.88 -15.71
CA LEU A 29 -49.00 -5.69 -16.91
C LEU A 29 -49.68 -7.03 -16.54
N PRO A 30 -50.62 -7.55 -17.36
CA PRO A 30 -51.29 -8.82 -17.10
C PRO A 30 -50.55 -10.01 -17.73
N ALA A 31 -50.75 -11.16 -17.08
CA ALA A 31 -50.38 -12.49 -17.56
C ALA A 31 -51.51 -13.12 -18.41
N ALA A 32 -51.12 -13.81 -19.48
CA ALA A 32 -51.80 -14.90 -20.22
C ALA A 32 -51.16 -14.92 -21.64
N GLY A 33 -50.98 -16.00 -22.38
CA GLY A 33 -51.45 -17.37 -22.32
C GLY A 33 -51.04 -18.04 -23.64
N ALA A 34 -50.93 -19.36 -23.63
CA ALA A 34 -50.28 -20.21 -24.64
C ALA A 34 -50.98 -20.32 -26.01
N ALA A 35 -50.18 -20.61 -27.06
CA ALA A 35 -50.54 -21.48 -28.20
C ALA A 35 -49.25 -21.86 -28.96
N LEU A 36 -48.78 -23.10 -28.85
CA LEU A 36 -48.92 -24.17 -29.86
C LEU A 36 -48.40 -23.79 -31.26
N LEU A 37 -47.28 -24.40 -31.68
CA LEU A 37 -47.13 -24.95 -33.05
C LEU A 37 -45.96 -25.95 -33.15
N ARG A 38 -46.25 -27.01 -33.92
CA ARG A 38 -45.62 -28.32 -34.07
C ARG A 38 -44.18 -28.35 -34.58
N ALA A 39 -43.44 -29.35 -34.12
CA ALA A 39 -42.20 -29.87 -34.73
C ALA A 39 -42.49 -30.83 -35.91
N PRO A 40 -41.59 -30.96 -36.90
CA PRO A 40 -41.54 -32.12 -37.79
C PRO A 40 -40.32 -33.01 -37.52
N ALA A 41 -40.56 -34.31 -37.60
CA ALA A 41 -39.62 -35.43 -37.45
C ALA A 41 -38.91 -35.79 -38.79
N PRO A 42 -37.96 -36.76 -38.82
CA PRO A 42 -36.81 -36.78 -39.71
C PRO A 42 -37.01 -37.52 -41.04
N SER A 43 -36.33 -37.08 -42.10
CA SER A 43 -36.30 -37.75 -43.41
C SER A 43 -35.03 -38.60 -43.62
N ARG A 44 -35.32 -39.88 -43.86
CA ARG A 44 -34.56 -41.03 -44.34
C ARG A 44 -33.23 -40.85 -45.10
N ARG A 45 -32.34 -41.79 -44.76
CA ARG A 45 -31.12 -42.27 -45.45
C ARG A 45 -31.34 -42.52 -46.95
N ARG A 46 -30.35 -42.13 -47.77
CA ARG A 46 -30.09 -42.72 -49.09
C ARG A 46 -28.66 -43.29 -49.14
N ALA A 47 -28.58 -44.51 -49.62
CA ALA A 47 -27.37 -45.32 -49.78
C ALA A 47 -26.54 -44.85 -50.99
N ALA A 48 -25.22 -45.01 -50.90
CA ALA A 48 -24.32 -45.00 -52.04
C ALA A 48 -23.38 -46.22 -51.92
N LEU A 49 -23.37 -47.04 -52.97
CA LEU A 49 -22.52 -48.22 -53.17
C LEU A 49 -21.12 -47.82 -53.72
N PRO A 50 -20.14 -48.74 -53.74
CA PRO A 50 -18.71 -48.42 -53.69
C PRO A 50 -18.06 -48.35 -55.07
N ALA A 51 -17.00 -47.57 -55.19
CA ALA A 51 -16.05 -47.66 -56.28
C ALA A 51 -14.62 -47.71 -55.73
N THR A 52 -14.12 -48.94 -55.62
CA THR A 52 -12.69 -49.25 -55.53
C THR A 52 -12.01 -48.87 -56.84
N ILE A 53 -11.14 -47.85 -56.81
CA ILE A 53 -9.99 -47.78 -57.72
C ILE A 53 -8.76 -47.51 -56.87
N CYS A 54 -7.96 -48.55 -56.76
CA CYS A 54 -6.60 -48.55 -56.26
C CYS A 54 -5.70 -47.98 -57.38
N MET A 55 -5.12 -46.80 -57.16
CA MET A 55 -3.92 -46.35 -57.86
C MET A 55 -3.02 -45.72 -56.80
N ALA A 56 -2.35 -46.62 -56.07
CA ALA A 56 -1.06 -46.34 -55.50
C ALA A 56 -0.10 -45.88 -56.61
N GLU A 57 0.97 -45.17 -56.22
CA GLU A 57 2.09 -44.79 -57.09
C GLU A 57 1.95 -43.50 -57.92
N ARG A 58 1.70 -42.38 -57.23
CA ARG A 58 2.33 -41.08 -57.59
C ARG A 58 2.56 -40.19 -56.37
N ARG A 59 2.99 -40.80 -55.27
CA ARG A 59 3.46 -40.12 -54.05
C ARG A 59 4.96 -40.32 -53.88
N ARG A 60 5.79 -39.54 -54.58
CA ARG A 60 7.15 -39.23 -54.11
C ARG A 60 7.48 -37.79 -54.50
N MET A 61 8.00 -37.06 -53.51
CA MET A 61 8.41 -35.65 -53.52
C MET A 61 7.32 -34.61 -53.26
N ILE A 62 6.65 -34.74 -52.11
CA ILE A 62 6.42 -33.57 -51.25
C ILE A 62 7.09 -33.94 -49.93
N ILE A 63 8.08 -33.15 -49.51
CA ILE A 63 8.73 -33.27 -48.21
C ILE A 63 7.63 -33.11 -47.15
N LYS A 64 7.08 -34.24 -46.68
CA LYS A 64 6.23 -34.27 -45.50
C LYS A 64 7.13 -33.92 -44.32
N ARG A 65 7.19 -32.63 -43.95
CA ARG A 65 7.50 -32.24 -42.57
C ARG A 65 6.61 -33.13 -41.70
N ARG A 66 7.22 -34.09 -40.99
CA ARG A 66 6.51 -35.06 -40.14
C ARG A 66 5.68 -34.25 -39.15
N THR A 67 4.36 -34.21 -39.36
CA THR A 67 3.45 -33.62 -38.38
C THR A 67 3.58 -34.46 -37.11
N PRO A 68 3.99 -33.90 -35.97
CA PRO A 68 4.20 -34.68 -34.76
C PRO A 68 2.89 -35.36 -34.32
N PRO A 69 2.95 -36.56 -33.73
CA PRO A 69 1.78 -37.29 -33.25
C PRO A 69 0.92 -36.43 -32.30
N ALA A 70 -0.40 -36.64 -32.31
CA ALA A 70 -1.37 -35.78 -31.61
C ALA A 70 -1.09 -35.62 -30.10
N ALA A 71 -0.48 -36.63 -29.46
CA ALA A 71 -0.03 -36.57 -28.07
C ALA A 71 1.14 -35.59 -27.85
N GLN A 72 2.11 -35.52 -28.76
CA GLN A 72 3.19 -34.53 -28.73
C GLN A 72 2.69 -33.13 -29.06
N ARG A 73 1.68 -33.00 -29.95
CA ARG A 73 1.01 -31.72 -30.21
C ARG A 73 0.28 -31.21 -28.98
N LYS A 74 -0.42 -32.08 -28.24
CA LYS A 74 -1.03 -31.71 -26.96
C LYS A 74 0.02 -31.33 -25.92
N LYS A 75 1.09 -32.12 -25.75
CA LYS A 75 2.17 -31.83 -24.79
C LYS A 75 2.86 -30.48 -25.09
N ARG A 76 3.17 -30.20 -26.36
CA ARG A 76 3.73 -28.92 -26.82
C ARG A 76 2.78 -27.73 -26.68
N ARG A 77 1.47 -27.97 -26.80
CA ARG A 77 0.45 -26.92 -26.66
C ARG A 77 0.22 -26.49 -25.20
N TYR A 78 0.81 -27.19 -24.23
CA TYR A 78 0.70 -26.88 -22.80
C TYR A 78 2.06 -26.70 -22.12
N SER A 79 3.17 -26.75 -22.87
CA SER A 79 4.52 -26.45 -22.37
C SER A 79 4.94 -25.06 -22.81
N ASP A 80 5.63 -24.32 -21.93
CA ASP A 80 6.29 -23.05 -22.27
C ASP A 80 7.59 -23.33 -23.07
N GLU A 81 7.44 -23.95 -24.24
CA GLU A 81 8.54 -24.17 -25.19
C GLU A 81 8.42 -23.15 -26.32
N PRO A 82 9.50 -22.43 -26.69
CA PRO A 82 9.48 -21.58 -27.86
C PRO A 82 9.29 -22.45 -29.11
N HIS A 83 8.25 -22.17 -29.90
CA HIS A 83 8.03 -22.82 -31.16
C HIS A 83 7.86 -21.80 -32.29
N ASP A 84 8.41 -22.10 -33.46
CA ASP A 84 8.19 -21.28 -34.64
C ASP A 84 6.76 -21.50 -35.13
N LEU A 85 5.98 -20.43 -35.09
CA LEU A 85 4.70 -20.35 -35.75
C LEU A 85 5.02 -19.87 -37.16
N ASP A 86 4.96 -20.72 -38.18
CA ASP A 86 5.15 -20.31 -39.59
C ASP A 86 4.00 -19.35 -40.01
N LEU A 87 3.98 -18.13 -39.47
CA LEU A 87 2.99 -17.08 -39.74
C LEU A 87 3.56 -16.15 -40.80
N GLU A 88 2.98 -16.17 -42.00
CA GLU A 88 3.34 -15.25 -43.06
C GLU A 88 2.77 -13.85 -42.76
N PRO A 89 3.60 -12.81 -42.54
CA PRO A 89 3.13 -11.47 -42.20
C PRO A 89 2.24 -10.84 -43.27
N GLN A 90 2.39 -11.27 -44.52
CA GLN A 90 1.61 -10.80 -45.66
C GLN A 90 0.22 -11.45 -45.76
N SER A 91 -0.06 -12.47 -44.95
CA SER A 91 -1.35 -13.17 -45.00
C SER A 91 -2.48 -12.28 -44.41
N PRO A 92 -3.66 -12.20 -45.04
CA PRO A 92 -4.79 -11.44 -44.49
C PRO A 92 -5.31 -12.02 -43.16
N ARG A 93 -4.94 -13.27 -42.83
CA ARG A 93 -5.27 -13.91 -41.55
C ARG A 93 -4.21 -13.70 -40.48
N PHE A 94 -3.09 -13.05 -40.81
CA PHE A 94 -1.95 -12.86 -39.91
C PHE A 94 -2.36 -12.19 -38.61
N SER A 95 -2.98 -11.01 -38.68
CA SER A 95 -3.35 -10.23 -37.49
C SER A 95 -4.25 -11.03 -36.54
N GLY A 96 -5.31 -11.66 -37.05
CA GLY A 96 -6.21 -12.47 -36.22
C GLY A 96 -5.55 -13.70 -35.60
N ARG A 97 -4.63 -14.36 -36.34
CA ARG A 97 -3.84 -15.47 -35.81
C ARG A 97 -2.85 -15.01 -34.75
N LEU A 98 -2.11 -13.93 -35.00
CA LEU A 98 -1.16 -13.37 -34.05
C LEU A 98 -1.85 -12.98 -32.74
N THR A 99 -3.01 -12.33 -32.81
CA THR A 99 -3.83 -12.03 -31.62
C THR A 99 -4.20 -13.30 -30.85
N THR A 100 -4.57 -14.38 -31.56
CA THR A 100 -4.92 -15.68 -30.95
C THR A 100 -3.71 -16.33 -30.28
N GLU A 101 -2.54 -16.29 -30.91
CA GLU A 101 -1.30 -16.86 -30.38
C GLU A 101 -0.79 -16.07 -29.16
N LEU A 102 -0.80 -14.73 -29.20
CA LEU A 102 -0.50 -13.88 -28.04
C LEU A 102 -1.46 -14.18 -26.87
N ASN A 103 -2.76 -14.32 -27.17
CA ASN A 103 -3.79 -14.65 -26.19
C ASN A 103 -3.79 -16.09 -25.71
N SER A 104 -3.07 -17.00 -26.35
CA SER A 104 -3.03 -18.42 -25.96
C SER A 104 -1.64 -18.87 -25.52
N ALA A 105 -0.67 -17.95 -25.48
CA ALA A 105 0.65 -18.23 -24.94
C ALA A 105 0.56 -18.77 -23.51
N ASN A 106 1.34 -19.81 -23.22
CA ASN A 106 1.30 -20.53 -21.94
C ASN A 106 2.39 -20.08 -20.97
N GLY A 107 3.40 -19.36 -21.45
CA GLY A 107 4.45 -18.80 -20.61
C GLY A 107 5.27 -17.71 -21.30
N PRO A 108 6.25 -17.14 -20.57
CA PRO A 108 7.03 -16.00 -21.04
C PRO A 108 8.02 -16.34 -22.14
N LEU A 109 8.50 -17.59 -22.29
CA LEU A 109 9.41 -17.95 -23.37
C LEU A 109 8.70 -17.91 -24.72
N GLN A 110 7.48 -18.44 -24.77
CA GLN A 110 6.64 -18.40 -25.97
C GLN A 110 6.30 -16.95 -26.37
N LEU A 111 5.91 -16.10 -25.40
CA LEU A 111 5.65 -14.68 -25.67
C LEU A 111 6.91 -13.93 -26.12
N ALA A 112 8.05 -14.18 -25.48
CA ALA A 112 9.30 -13.53 -25.85
C ALA A 112 9.67 -13.85 -27.30
N ARG A 113 9.48 -15.10 -27.74
CA ARG A 113 9.70 -15.50 -29.12
C ARG A 113 8.73 -14.82 -30.09
N LEU A 114 7.44 -14.80 -29.77
CA LEU A 114 6.41 -14.12 -30.56
C LEU A 114 6.72 -12.63 -30.76
N VAL A 115 7.07 -11.93 -29.68
CA VAL A 115 7.43 -10.50 -29.73
C VAL A 115 8.75 -10.28 -30.48
N GLN A 116 9.70 -11.22 -30.37
CA GLN A 116 10.98 -11.14 -31.07
C GLN A 116 10.81 -11.25 -32.59
N GLU A 117 9.96 -12.17 -33.05
CA GLU A 117 9.79 -12.49 -34.47
C GLU A 117 8.77 -11.56 -35.14
N TYR A 118 7.65 -11.29 -34.46
CA TYR A 118 6.50 -10.59 -35.05
C TYR A 118 6.27 -9.18 -34.50
N GLY A 119 7.06 -8.73 -33.53
CA GLY A 119 6.82 -7.46 -32.82
C GLY A 119 6.70 -6.22 -33.71
N LEU A 120 7.41 -6.18 -34.85
CA LEU A 120 7.34 -5.05 -35.79
C LEU A 120 5.99 -4.95 -36.54
N TYR A 121 5.28 -6.08 -36.64
CA TYR A 121 3.97 -6.19 -37.29
C TYR A 121 2.80 -6.09 -36.29
N CYS A 122 3.10 -6.05 -34.98
CA CYS A 122 2.08 -5.92 -33.96
C CYS A 122 1.44 -4.52 -34.00
N SER A 123 0.11 -4.46 -33.87
CA SER A 123 -0.58 -3.21 -33.55
C SER A 123 -0.33 -2.81 -32.09
N GLY A 124 -0.60 -1.54 -31.76
CA GLY A 124 -0.53 -1.06 -30.37
C GLY A 124 -1.35 -1.96 -29.42
N THR A 125 -2.58 -2.31 -29.78
CA THR A 125 -3.42 -3.24 -29.00
C THR A 125 -2.79 -4.61 -28.81
N GLN A 126 -2.13 -5.18 -29.83
CA GLN A 126 -1.45 -6.48 -29.70
C GLN A 126 -0.23 -6.40 -28.77
N VAL A 127 0.52 -5.29 -28.81
CA VAL A 127 1.64 -5.05 -27.89
C VAL A 127 1.15 -4.95 -26.44
N THR A 128 0.05 -4.22 -26.18
CA THR A 128 -0.51 -4.11 -24.82
C THR A 128 -1.11 -5.42 -24.33
N MET A 129 -1.66 -6.26 -25.22
CA MET A 129 -2.08 -7.62 -24.88
C MET A 129 -0.90 -8.51 -24.48
N ALA A 130 0.22 -8.43 -25.21
CA ALA A 130 1.43 -9.15 -24.86
C ALA A 130 1.96 -8.71 -23.48
N LEU A 131 1.99 -7.40 -23.21
CA LEU A 131 2.35 -6.86 -21.88
C LEU A 131 1.44 -7.38 -20.77
N ALA A 132 0.13 -7.39 -20.99
CA ALA A 132 -0.82 -7.89 -19.99
C ALA A 132 -0.64 -9.37 -19.69
N ARG A 133 -0.35 -10.20 -20.72
CA ARG A 133 -0.06 -11.62 -20.51
C ARG A 133 1.27 -11.83 -19.77
N LEU A 134 2.31 -11.04 -20.09
CA LEU A 134 3.57 -11.05 -19.33
C LEU A 134 3.34 -10.70 -17.85
N ALA A 135 2.54 -9.66 -17.56
CA ALA A 135 2.17 -9.29 -16.19
C ALA A 135 1.36 -10.38 -15.46
N ALA A 136 0.50 -11.11 -16.18
CA ALA A 136 -0.23 -12.24 -15.62
C ALA A 136 0.71 -13.38 -15.20
N PHE A 137 1.72 -13.71 -16.02
CA PHE A 137 2.70 -14.75 -15.66
C PHE A 137 3.50 -14.40 -14.40
N ALA A 138 3.87 -13.13 -14.22
CA ALA A 138 4.52 -12.67 -13.00
C ALA A 138 3.65 -12.86 -11.74
N THR A 139 2.32 -13.00 -11.90
CA THR A 139 1.37 -13.05 -10.78
C THR A 139 1.05 -14.48 -10.35
N PHE A 140 0.99 -15.41 -11.30
CA PHE A 140 0.42 -16.75 -11.06
C PHE A 140 1.42 -17.90 -11.20
N GLN A 141 2.65 -17.64 -11.68
CA GLN A 141 3.65 -18.68 -11.89
C GLN A 141 4.97 -18.31 -11.19
N GLN A 142 5.54 -19.28 -10.47
CA GLN A 142 6.94 -19.22 -10.10
C GLN A 142 7.76 -19.44 -11.37
N LEU A 143 8.36 -18.38 -11.88
CA LEU A 143 9.17 -18.42 -13.08
C LEU A 143 10.56 -18.94 -12.76
N ASN A 144 11.09 -19.82 -13.61
CA ASN A 144 12.50 -20.17 -13.55
C ASN A 144 13.37 -18.97 -14.01
N PRO A 145 14.69 -18.95 -13.71
CA PRO A 145 15.55 -17.81 -14.06
C PRO A 145 15.56 -17.49 -15.57
N GLU A 146 15.43 -18.50 -16.43
CA GLU A 146 15.38 -18.33 -17.88
C GLU A 146 14.09 -17.62 -18.33
N GLN A 147 12.95 -18.08 -17.82
CA GLN A 147 11.62 -17.52 -18.04
C GLN A 147 11.53 -16.08 -17.57
N LEU A 148 12.12 -15.77 -16.42
CA LEU A 148 12.18 -14.42 -15.90
C LEU A 148 13.04 -13.50 -16.78
N ALA A 149 14.22 -13.97 -17.21
CA ALA A 149 15.07 -13.22 -18.12
C ALA A 149 14.38 -12.98 -19.47
N ALA A 150 13.63 -13.98 -19.98
CA ALA A 150 12.81 -13.85 -21.18
C ALA A 150 11.67 -12.85 -21.01
N GLN A 151 10.95 -12.90 -19.88
CA GLN A 151 9.90 -11.94 -19.53
C GLN A 151 10.44 -10.51 -19.49
N THR A 152 11.59 -10.30 -18.85
CA THR A 152 12.22 -8.98 -18.74
C THR A 152 12.60 -8.43 -20.11
N ARG A 153 13.25 -9.24 -20.97
CA ARG A 153 13.60 -8.84 -22.33
C ARG A 153 12.36 -8.54 -23.19
N ALA A 154 11.35 -9.39 -23.12
CA ALA A 154 10.10 -9.21 -23.86
C ALA A 154 9.36 -7.95 -23.41
N THR A 155 9.32 -7.68 -22.11
CA THR A 155 8.67 -6.47 -21.56
C THR A 155 9.35 -5.20 -22.06
N ARG A 156 10.68 -5.12 -21.98
CA ARG A 156 11.44 -3.96 -22.49
C ARG A 156 11.21 -3.77 -23.99
N ARG A 157 11.19 -4.85 -24.77
CA ARG A 157 10.91 -4.77 -26.21
C ARG A 157 9.49 -4.30 -26.49
N CYS A 158 8.49 -4.79 -25.75
CA CYS A 158 7.12 -4.32 -25.87
C CYS A 158 6.99 -2.84 -25.50
N ALA A 159 7.69 -2.34 -24.48
CA ALA A 159 7.68 -0.92 -24.13
C ALA A 159 8.20 -0.04 -25.29
N LEU A 160 9.32 -0.43 -25.92
CA LEU A 160 9.87 0.26 -27.09
C LEU A 160 8.91 0.24 -28.29
N LEU A 161 8.30 -0.93 -28.58
CA LEU A 161 7.32 -1.06 -29.66
C LEU A 161 6.07 -0.23 -29.40
N LEU A 162 5.61 -0.19 -28.14
CA LEU A 162 4.44 0.59 -27.75
C LEU A 162 4.70 2.09 -27.92
N ARG A 163 5.90 2.58 -27.55
CA ARG A 163 6.28 3.98 -27.72
C ARG A 163 6.12 4.45 -29.17
N ALA A 164 6.53 3.62 -30.14
CA ALA A 164 6.39 3.92 -31.56
C ALA A 164 4.95 3.82 -32.10
N ARG A 165 4.02 3.28 -31.30
CA ARG A 165 2.64 2.92 -31.70
C ARG A 165 1.57 3.51 -30.79
N LEU A 166 1.91 4.48 -29.95
CA LEU A 166 0.97 5.08 -29.00
C LEU A 166 -0.26 5.65 -29.71
N ALA A 167 -0.06 6.42 -30.79
CA ALA A 167 -1.17 7.02 -31.57
C ALA A 167 -2.15 5.98 -32.15
N ASP A 168 -1.69 4.74 -32.39
CA ASP A 168 -2.48 3.64 -32.95
C ASP A 168 -3.23 2.83 -31.87
N CYS A 169 -3.08 3.18 -30.58
CA CYS A 169 -3.71 2.46 -29.47
C CYS A 169 -5.18 2.84 -29.27
N ASP A 170 -6.01 1.82 -29.00
CA ASP A 170 -7.35 2.02 -28.48
C ASP A 170 -7.33 2.49 -27.00
N LEU A 171 -8.46 3.02 -26.52
CA LEU A 171 -8.57 3.57 -25.16
C LEU A 171 -8.23 2.56 -24.06
N ILE A 172 -8.65 1.32 -24.24
CA ILE A 172 -8.44 0.24 -23.27
C ILE A 172 -6.95 -0.12 -23.21
N SER A 173 -6.24 -0.02 -24.33
CA SER A 173 -4.81 -0.31 -24.43
C SER A 173 -3.96 0.62 -23.57
N TYR A 174 -4.29 1.91 -23.47
CA TYR A 174 -3.55 2.83 -22.59
C TYR A 174 -3.62 2.40 -21.12
N ALA A 175 -4.84 2.17 -20.61
CA ALA A 175 -5.05 1.73 -19.23
C ALA A 175 -4.37 0.38 -18.96
N ARG A 176 -4.52 -0.57 -19.89
CA ARG A 176 -3.88 -1.90 -19.81
C ARG A 176 -2.35 -1.79 -19.83
N ALA A 177 -1.78 -0.94 -20.69
CA ALA A 177 -0.35 -0.74 -20.79
C ALA A 177 0.22 -0.19 -19.50
N SER A 178 -0.32 0.93 -19.00
CA SER A 178 0.13 1.55 -17.75
C SER A 178 0.04 0.58 -16.58
N TYR A 179 -1.08 -0.14 -16.45
CA TYR A 179 -1.24 -1.15 -15.40
C TYR A 179 -0.23 -2.29 -15.53
N SER A 180 -0.04 -2.83 -16.74
CA SER A 180 0.86 -3.96 -16.97
C SER A 180 2.33 -3.58 -16.76
N LEU A 181 2.74 -2.40 -17.22
CA LEU A 181 4.08 -1.87 -17.00
C LEU A 181 4.36 -1.61 -15.53
N GLY A 182 3.38 -1.03 -14.80
CA GLY A 182 3.46 -0.86 -13.35
C GLY A 182 3.58 -2.18 -12.60
N ARG A 183 2.84 -3.22 -13.04
CA ARG A 183 2.95 -4.58 -12.48
C ARG A 183 4.30 -5.24 -12.77
N LEU A 184 4.90 -4.96 -13.93
CA LEU A 184 6.19 -5.51 -14.35
C LEU A 184 7.38 -4.68 -13.86
N GLY A 185 7.15 -3.50 -13.27
CA GLY A 185 8.20 -2.61 -12.77
C GLY A 185 9.09 -2.02 -13.87
N VAL A 186 8.57 -1.89 -15.09
CA VAL A 186 9.31 -1.30 -16.22
C VAL A 186 8.82 0.12 -16.43
N TYR A 187 9.67 1.08 -16.08
CA TYR A 187 9.40 2.50 -16.23
C TYR A 187 10.13 3.08 -17.45
N ASP A 188 9.39 3.81 -18.27
CA ASP A 188 9.88 4.62 -19.39
C ASP A 188 9.12 5.95 -19.31
N GLU A 189 9.85 7.03 -19.02
CA GLU A 189 9.29 8.35 -18.76
C GLU A 189 8.60 8.94 -20.00
N ASP A 190 9.25 8.87 -21.16
CA ASP A 190 8.72 9.39 -22.43
C ASP A 190 7.43 8.64 -22.83
N LEU A 191 7.43 7.31 -22.64
CA LEU A 191 6.27 6.49 -22.92
C LEU A 191 5.08 6.88 -22.02
N MET A 192 5.31 7.06 -20.71
CA MET A 192 4.23 7.43 -19.79
C MET A 192 3.75 8.87 -20.01
N ALA A 193 4.65 9.80 -20.31
CA ALA A 193 4.29 11.17 -20.69
C ALA A 193 3.40 11.17 -21.94
N GLY A 194 3.76 10.39 -22.98
CA GLY A 194 2.95 10.24 -24.19
C GLY A 194 1.58 9.61 -23.92
N VAL A 195 1.50 8.61 -23.02
CA VAL A 195 0.20 8.02 -22.60
C VAL A 195 -0.67 9.07 -21.89
N VAL A 196 -0.09 9.88 -20.99
CA VAL A 196 -0.80 10.92 -20.24
C VAL A 196 -1.35 11.98 -21.19
N GLU A 197 -0.56 12.41 -22.17
CA GLU A 197 -0.96 13.38 -23.20
C GLU A 197 -2.10 12.83 -24.08
N GLU A 198 -1.93 11.63 -24.65
CA GLU A 198 -2.92 11.02 -25.56
C GLU A 198 -4.28 10.75 -24.89
N VAL A 199 -4.29 10.50 -23.59
CA VAL A 199 -5.50 10.17 -22.83
C VAL A 199 -6.19 11.41 -22.26
N TYR A 200 -5.52 12.56 -22.16
CA TYR A 200 -6.05 13.77 -21.49
C TYR A 200 -7.47 14.14 -21.96
N ASP A 201 -7.67 14.23 -23.27
CA ASP A 201 -8.98 14.57 -23.85
C ASP A 201 -9.96 13.40 -23.95
N LYS A 202 -9.48 12.18 -23.66
CA LYS A 202 -10.22 10.92 -23.79
C LYS A 202 -10.60 10.32 -22.42
N LEU A 203 -10.27 10.99 -21.31
CA LEU A 203 -10.59 10.54 -19.93
C LEU A 203 -12.09 10.30 -19.71
N ASN A 204 -12.95 11.12 -20.33
CA ASN A 204 -14.40 10.96 -20.27
C ASN A 204 -14.89 9.67 -20.94
N LEU A 205 -14.15 9.17 -21.95
CA LEU A 205 -14.48 7.96 -22.71
C LEU A 205 -14.04 6.65 -22.04
N LEU A 206 -13.12 6.71 -21.06
CA LEU A 206 -12.66 5.53 -20.35
C LEU A 206 -13.74 4.98 -19.42
N SER A 207 -13.87 3.65 -19.36
CA SER A 207 -14.70 2.98 -18.36
C SER A 207 -14.17 3.23 -16.94
N PRO A 208 -15.01 3.06 -15.90
CA PRO A 208 -14.55 3.08 -14.50
C PRO A 208 -13.36 2.16 -14.23
N ASP A 209 -13.37 0.94 -14.77
CA ASP A 209 -12.24 0.02 -14.67
C ASP A 209 -10.98 0.60 -15.34
N GLY A 210 -11.13 1.21 -16.52
CA GLY A 210 -10.03 1.78 -17.29
C GLY A 210 -9.39 2.96 -16.56
N LEU A 211 -10.20 3.83 -15.95
CA LEU A 211 -9.70 4.92 -15.11
C LEU A 211 -8.94 4.41 -13.89
N ALA A 212 -9.50 3.42 -13.19
CA ALA A 212 -8.85 2.84 -12.01
C ALA A 212 -7.54 2.13 -12.38
N ALA A 213 -7.51 1.38 -13.48
CA ALA A 213 -6.32 0.69 -13.98
C ALA A 213 -5.25 1.67 -14.45
N LEU A 214 -5.63 2.74 -15.16
CA LEU A 214 -4.73 3.80 -15.60
C LEU A 214 -4.05 4.47 -14.41
N LEU A 215 -4.84 4.96 -13.43
CA LEU A 215 -4.28 5.62 -12.25
C LEU A 215 -3.44 4.66 -11.41
N ALA A 216 -3.88 3.41 -11.23
CA ALA A 216 -3.11 2.41 -10.50
C ALA A 216 -1.77 2.09 -11.19
N GLY A 217 -1.74 2.06 -12.52
CA GLY A 217 -0.52 1.89 -13.31
C GLY A 217 0.45 3.04 -13.16
N LEU A 218 -0.03 4.29 -13.33
CA LEU A 218 0.76 5.51 -13.14
C LEU A 218 1.32 5.59 -11.71
N ALA A 219 0.47 5.33 -10.73
CA ALA A 219 0.84 5.27 -9.33
C ALA A 219 1.93 4.22 -9.07
N ALA A 220 1.77 2.98 -9.55
CA ALA A 220 2.74 1.91 -9.37
C ALA A 220 4.10 2.22 -10.00
N LEU A 221 4.12 2.96 -11.12
CA LEU A 221 5.34 3.43 -11.77
C LEU A 221 5.95 4.68 -11.10
N GLY A 222 5.23 5.33 -10.20
CA GLY A 222 5.63 6.61 -9.62
C GLY A 222 5.60 7.78 -10.61
N HIS A 223 4.93 7.61 -11.76
CA HIS A 223 4.78 8.67 -12.75
C HIS A 223 3.66 9.60 -12.34
N ARG A 224 3.99 10.84 -11.96
CA ARG A 224 3.01 11.85 -11.56
C ARG A 224 2.61 12.72 -12.76
N PRO A 225 1.34 12.63 -13.24
CA PRO A 225 0.84 13.55 -14.26
C PRO A 225 0.79 15.00 -13.77
N PRO A 226 0.69 15.98 -14.68
CA PRO A 226 0.46 17.38 -14.31
C PRO A 226 -0.82 17.55 -13.48
N ASP A 227 -0.85 18.54 -12.58
CA ASP A 227 -2.01 18.76 -11.69
C ASP A 227 -3.30 19.00 -12.47
N ALA A 228 -3.26 19.70 -13.60
CA ALA A 228 -4.42 19.88 -14.47
C ALA A 228 -4.99 18.55 -15.03
N TRP A 229 -4.14 17.54 -15.23
CA TRP A 229 -4.57 16.20 -15.61
C TRP A 229 -5.25 15.49 -14.43
N LEU A 230 -4.67 15.60 -13.23
CA LEU A 230 -5.21 15.01 -12.00
C LEU A 230 -6.54 15.65 -11.61
N ASP A 231 -6.69 16.96 -11.76
CA ASP A 231 -7.95 17.68 -11.55
C ASP A 231 -9.04 17.21 -12.51
N ARG A 232 -8.71 17.06 -13.80
CA ARG A 232 -9.64 16.51 -14.80
C ARG A 232 -10.00 15.07 -14.47
N PHE A 233 -9.02 14.23 -14.13
CA PHE A 233 -9.27 12.85 -13.69
C PHE A 233 -10.17 12.80 -12.45
N ALA A 234 -9.95 13.67 -11.47
CA ALA A 234 -10.75 13.76 -10.25
C ALA A 234 -12.21 14.14 -10.57
N LEU A 235 -12.43 15.12 -11.45
CA LEU A 235 -13.77 15.49 -11.92
C LEU A 235 -14.48 14.34 -12.64
N GLU A 236 -13.74 13.67 -13.54
CA GLU A 236 -14.24 12.57 -14.36
C GLU A 236 -14.58 11.33 -13.53
N SER A 237 -13.78 11.01 -12.51
CA SER A 237 -14.07 9.94 -11.55
C SER A 237 -15.25 10.31 -10.65
N TYR A 238 -15.31 11.55 -10.16
CA TYR A 238 -16.37 12.05 -9.28
C TYR A 238 -17.77 11.89 -9.87
N THR A 239 -17.95 12.32 -11.13
CA THR A 239 -19.26 12.22 -11.82
C THR A 239 -19.73 10.79 -12.05
N ARG A 240 -18.83 9.80 -11.90
CA ARG A 240 -19.07 8.40 -12.24
C ARG A 240 -18.92 7.44 -11.06
N PHE A 241 -18.66 7.91 -9.84
CA PHE A 241 -18.41 7.04 -8.68
C PHE A 241 -19.49 5.99 -8.41
N GLY A 242 -20.76 6.30 -8.68
CA GLY A 242 -21.86 5.33 -8.55
C GLY A 242 -21.73 4.10 -9.47
N ARG A 243 -20.87 4.14 -10.50
CA ARG A 243 -20.59 3.02 -11.41
C ARG A 243 -19.34 2.23 -11.04
N PHE A 244 -18.50 2.73 -10.13
CA PHE A 244 -17.31 2.04 -9.68
C PHE A 244 -17.68 0.93 -8.70
N ASN A 245 -17.01 -0.21 -8.80
CA ASN A 245 -17.03 -1.21 -7.74
C ASN A 245 -16.03 -0.84 -6.62
N GLY A 246 -16.11 -1.51 -5.47
CA GLY A 246 -15.23 -1.18 -4.34
C GLY A 246 -13.74 -1.42 -4.62
N GLN A 247 -13.35 -2.32 -5.52
CA GLN A 247 -11.94 -2.55 -5.87
C GLN A 247 -11.39 -1.39 -6.70
N GLU A 248 -12.19 -0.90 -7.65
CA GLU A 248 -11.85 0.25 -8.48
C GLU A 248 -11.75 1.52 -7.62
N LEU A 249 -12.72 1.75 -6.72
CA LEU A 249 -12.65 2.87 -5.76
C LEU A 249 -11.40 2.82 -4.89
N ALA A 250 -11.04 1.63 -4.38
CA ALA A 250 -9.81 1.44 -3.62
C ALA A 250 -8.56 1.71 -4.43
N ASN A 251 -8.50 1.26 -5.68
CA ASN A 251 -7.37 1.55 -6.57
C ASN A 251 -7.26 3.03 -6.90
N VAL A 252 -8.39 3.73 -7.11
CA VAL A 252 -8.40 5.17 -7.37
C VAL A 252 -7.87 5.93 -6.15
N LEU A 253 -8.45 5.70 -4.96
CA LEU A 253 -8.01 6.39 -3.74
C LEU A 253 -6.54 6.07 -3.40
N TYR A 254 -6.15 4.80 -3.53
CA TYR A 254 -4.76 4.39 -3.35
C TYR A 254 -3.83 5.07 -4.35
N GLY A 255 -4.21 5.15 -5.62
CA GLY A 255 -3.46 5.83 -6.66
C GLY A 255 -3.27 7.32 -6.37
N MET A 256 -4.32 8.02 -5.92
CA MET A 256 -4.22 9.42 -5.48
C MET A 256 -3.23 9.60 -4.32
N ALA A 257 -3.30 8.72 -3.31
CA ALA A 257 -2.36 8.73 -2.19
C ALA A 257 -0.92 8.50 -2.66
N ARG A 258 -0.70 7.57 -3.60
CA ARG A 258 0.63 7.28 -4.17
C ARG A 258 1.21 8.44 -4.96
N LEU A 259 0.37 9.13 -5.72
CA LEU A 259 0.77 10.29 -6.51
C LEU A 259 0.82 11.58 -5.68
N GLN A 260 0.53 11.49 -4.38
CA GLN A 260 0.51 12.61 -3.43
C GLN A 260 -0.43 13.73 -3.87
N TYR A 261 -1.53 13.37 -4.51
CA TYR A 261 -2.57 14.30 -4.93
C TYR A 261 -3.73 14.27 -3.95
N SER A 262 -4.06 15.43 -3.41
CA SER A 262 -5.16 15.62 -2.45
C SER A 262 -6.40 16.14 -3.18
N PRO A 263 -7.42 15.31 -3.40
CA PRO A 263 -8.66 15.73 -4.05
C PRO A 263 -9.49 16.64 -3.12
N SER A 264 -10.51 17.29 -3.66
CA SER A 264 -11.43 18.13 -2.88
C SER A 264 -12.19 17.33 -1.81
N ALA A 265 -12.63 18.02 -0.75
CA ALA A 265 -13.40 17.39 0.32
C ALA A 265 -14.67 16.69 -0.20
N ALA A 266 -15.39 17.33 -1.13
CA ALA A 266 -16.58 16.75 -1.76
C ALA A 266 -16.28 15.45 -2.54
N TRP A 267 -15.12 15.39 -3.21
CA TRP A 267 -14.66 14.17 -3.88
C TRP A 267 -14.40 13.06 -2.87
N ALA A 268 -13.69 13.37 -1.77
CA ALA A 268 -13.35 12.41 -0.72
C ALA A 268 -14.60 11.85 -0.03
N GLU A 269 -15.54 12.71 0.35
CA GLU A 269 -16.82 12.32 0.94
C GLU A 269 -17.60 11.38 0.03
N CYS A 270 -17.77 11.75 -1.26
CA CYS A 270 -18.48 10.92 -2.22
C CYS A 270 -17.80 9.56 -2.43
N CYS A 271 -16.47 9.53 -2.55
CA CYS A 271 -15.70 8.29 -2.66
C CYS A 271 -15.89 7.38 -1.43
N THR A 272 -15.84 7.95 -0.22
CA THR A 272 -16.05 7.20 1.03
C THR A 272 -17.45 6.64 1.18
N GLU A 273 -18.47 7.38 0.75
CA GLU A 273 -19.86 6.92 0.80
C GLU A 273 -20.14 5.86 -0.26
N CYS A 274 -19.66 6.04 -1.50
CA CYS A 274 -19.77 5.03 -2.54
C CYS A 274 -19.07 3.73 -2.14
N PHE A 275 -17.88 3.80 -1.53
CA PHE A 275 -17.19 2.61 -1.04
C PHE A 275 -17.95 1.92 0.09
N ARG A 276 -18.53 2.70 1.02
CA ARG A 276 -19.40 2.18 2.09
C ARG A 276 -20.64 1.48 1.53
N ALA A 277 -21.30 2.06 0.52
CA ALA A 277 -22.45 1.44 -0.13
C ALA A 277 -22.08 0.10 -0.78
N GLN A 278 -20.92 0.02 -1.46
CA GLN A 278 -20.40 -1.23 -2.02
C GLN A 278 -20.12 -2.28 -0.93
N MET A 279 -19.59 -1.88 0.23
CA MET A 279 -19.37 -2.78 1.37
C MET A 279 -20.67 -3.29 2.00
N ALA A 280 -21.77 -2.54 1.90
CA ALA A 280 -23.06 -2.90 2.49
C ALA A 280 -23.86 -3.92 1.66
N LEU A 281 -23.46 -4.17 0.40
CA LEU A 281 -24.15 -5.13 -0.47
C LEU A 281 -24.03 -6.57 0.09
N PRO A 282 -25.14 -7.34 0.18
CA PRO A 282 -25.14 -8.71 0.70
C PRO A 282 -24.27 -9.69 -0.10
N SER A 283 -24.11 -9.42 -1.40
CA SER A 283 -23.33 -10.24 -2.35
C SER A 283 -21.95 -9.67 -2.65
N ALA A 284 -21.47 -8.71 -1.85
CA ALA A 284 -20.15 -8.13 -2.06
C ALA A 284 -19.07 -9.23 -1.97
N PRO A 285 -18.18 -9.37 -2.98
CA PRO A 285 -17.08 -10.33 -2.89
C PRO A 285 -16.18 -10.01 -1.69
N ALA A 286 -15.43 -10.99 -1.18
CA ALA A 286 -14.43 -10.71 -0.14
C ALA A 286 -13.40 -9.70 -0.65
N MET A 287 -13.51 -8.44 -0.20
CA MET A 287 -12.72 -7.30 -0.69
C MET A 287 -11.45 -7.06 0.14
N ALA A 288 -10.84 -8.10 0.73
CA ALA A 288 -9.85 -7.92 1.78
C ALA A 288 -8.65 -7.03 1.36
N PRO A 289 -8.00 -7.25 0.20
CA PRO A 289 -6.91 -6.36 -0.25
C PRO A 289 -7.38 -4.94 -0.59
N SER A 290 -8.61 -4.81 -1.12
CA SER A 290 -9.20 -3.50 -1.46
C SER A 290 -9.48 -2.67 -0.21
N MET A 291 -9.92 -3.30 0.89
CA MET A 291 -10.11 -2.61 2.17
C MET A 291 -8.80 -2.05 2.72
N VAL A 292 -7.71 -2.83 2.64
CA VAL A 292 -6.39 -2.38 3.08
C VAL A 292 -5.90 -1.19 2.25
N LYS A 293 -6.02 -1.28 0.93
CA LYS A 293 -5.69 -0.16 0.01
C LYS A 293 -6.51 1.09 0.29
N PHE A 294 -7.82 0.92 0.51
CA PHE A 294 -8.72 2.03 0.80
C PHE A 294 -8.36 2.71 2.13
N ALA A 295 -8.16 1.92 3.19
CA ALA A 295 -7.74 2.44 4.49
C ALA A 295 -6.39 3.15 4.42
N PHE A 296 -5.43 2.57 3.70
CA PHE A 296 -4.14 3.21 3.44
C PHE A 296 -4.31 4.56 2.74
N GLY A 297 -5.14 4.62 1.70
CA GLY A 297 -5.40 5.84 0.96
C GLY A 297 -5.99 6.94 1.82
N LEU A 298 -6.98 6.61 2.65
CA LEU A 298 -7.57 7.55 3.62
C LEU A 298 -6.51 8.06 4.62
N ALA A 299 -5.75 7.15 5.23
CA ALA A 299 -4.75 7.49 6.25
C ALA A 299 -3.56 8.30 5.69
N SER A 300 -3.20 8.08 4.43
CA SER A 300 -2.10 8.77 3.74
C SER A 300 -2.51 10.18 3.31
N LEU A 301 -3.73 10.33 2.77
CA LEU A 301 -4.29 11.63 2.40
C LEU A 301 -4.89 12.39 3.59
N GLN A 302 -4.80 11.83 4.79
CA GLN A 302 -5.36 12.40 6.03
C GLN A 302 -6.87 12.67 5.95
N ILE A 303 -7.58 11.93 5.10
CA ILE A 303 -9.04 11.98 5.03
C ILE A 303 -9.57 11.24 6.24
N ARG A 304 -10.34 11.94 7.08
CA ARG A 304 -10.93 11.40 8.31
C ARG A 304 -12.43 11.14 8.10
N PRO A 305 -12.85 9.87 7.92
CA PRO A 305 -14.27 9.53 7.90
C PRO A 305 -14.93 9.79 9.26
N SER A 306 -16.25 9.86 9.27
CA SER A 306 -17.02 9.94 10.51
C SER A 306 -16.79 8.69 11.39
N PHE A 307 -16.99 8.84 12.70
CA PHE A 307 -16.89 7.74 13.66
C PHE A 307 -17.73 6.52 13.24
N ASN A 308 -18.97 6.75 12.79
CA ASN A 308 -19.87 5.69 12.35
C ASN A 308 -19.33 4.94 11.11
N TRP A 309 -18.64 5.64 10.22
CA TRP A 309 -18.00 5.03 9.06
C TRP A 309 -16.85 4.12 9.52
N THR A 310 -15.96 4.62 10.38
CA THR A 310 -14.79 3.88 10.85
C THR A 310 -15.18 2.63 11.65
N THR A 311 -16.18 2.72 12.53
CA THR A 311 -16.69 1.57 13.28
C THR A 311 -17.30 0.51 12.34
N ALA A 312 -18.08 0.92 11.33
CA ALA A 312 -18.62 0.00 10.34
C ALA A 312 -17.52 -0.67 9.49
N PHE A 313 -16.49 0.10 9.11
CA PHE A 313 -15.34 -0.42 8.38
C PHE A 313 -14.56 -1.46 9.20
N VAL A 314 -14.26 -1.18 10.47
CA VAL A 314 -13.55 -2.11 11.37
C VAL A 314 -14.36 -3.39 11.59
N ALA A 315 -15.68 -3.28 11.79
CA ALA A 315 -16.57 -4.43 11.93
C ALA A 315 -16.55 -5.33 10.68
N ARG A 316 -16.50 -4.73 9.48
CA ARG A 316 -16.42 -5.46 8.21
C ARG A 316 -15.03 -6.04 7.93
N ALA A 317 -13.96 -5.38 8.38
CA ALA A 317 -12.58 -5.84 8.21
C ALA A 317 -12.26 -7.04 9.10
N ARG A 318 -12.85 -7.10 10.31
CA ARG A 318 -12.59 -8.13 11.32
C ARG A 318 -12.67 -9.59 10.81
N PRO A 319 -13.74 -10.04 10.12
CA PRO A 319 -13.80 -11.41 9.59
C PRO A 319 -12.82 -11.67 8.45
N LEU A 320 -12.28 -10.62 7.82
CA LEU A 320 -11.36 -10.74 6.69
C LEU A 320 -9.89 -10.79 7.10
N LEU A 321 -9.56 -10.52 8.37
CA LEU A 321 -8.19 -10.56 8.89
C LEU A 321 -7.50 -11.91 8.63
N ASP A 322 -8.27 -13.00 8.64
CA ASP A 322 -7.80 -14.36 8.35
C ASP A 322 -7.37 -14.57 6.90
N THR A 323 -7.73 -13.68 5.98
CA THR A 323 -7.38 -13.77 4.55
C THR A 323 -6.19 -12.89 4.18
N LEU A 324 -5.81 -11.95 5.04
CA LEU A 324 -4.75 -10.99 4.79
C LEU A 324 -3.36 -11.60 4.99
N SER A 325 -2.39 -11.16 4.20
CA SER A 325 -0.97 -11.43 4.42
C SER A 325 -0.42 -10.65 5.65
N ALA A 326 0.77 -11.01 6.12
CA ALA A 326 1.42 -10.31 7.23
C ALA A 326 1.63 -8.80 6.92
N ARG A 327 2.01 -8.48 5.68
CA ARG A 327 2.16 -7.10 5.21
C ARG A 327 0.83 -6.35 5.23
N GLU A 328 -0.22 -6.95 4.70
CA GLU A 328 -1.55 -6.33 4.68
C GLU A 328 -2.11 -6.11 6.07
N LEU A 329 -1.88 -7.04 7.02
CA LEU A 329 -2.26 -6.87 8.42
C LEU A 329 -1.54 -5.68 9.08
N ALA A 330 -0.24 -5.50 8.80
CA ALA A 330 0.54 -4.38 9.30
C ALA A 330 0.06 -3.05 8.72
N VAL A 331 -0.14 -2.98 7.40
CA VAL A 331 -0.64 -1.78 6.70
C VAL A 331 -2.04 -1.40 7.19
N LEU A 332 -2.92 -2.39 7.40
CA LEU A 332 -4.25 -2.13 7.93
C LEU A 332 -4.19 -1.55 9.34
N LEU A 333 -3.36 -2.11 10.22
CA LEU A 333 -3.23 -1.61 11.58
C LEU A 333 -2.64 -0.19 11.60
N TRP A 334 -1.64 0.07 10.75
CA TRP A 334 -1.09 1.41 10.56
C TRP A 334 -2.13 2.41 10.04
N ALA A 335 -2.95 2.02 9.08
CA ALA A 335 -4.00 2.90 8.58
C ALA A 335 -5.02 3.21 9.67
N LEU A 336 -5.45 2.19 10.43
CA LEU A 336 -6.40 2.35 11.52
C LEU A 336 -5.84 3.21 12.66
N SER A 337 -4.55 3.07 13.00
CA SER A 337 -3.94 3.91 14.05
C SER A 337 -4.02 5.39 13.71
N ARG A 338 -3.92 5.76 12.43
CA ARG A 338 -4.01 7.15 11.96
C ARG A 338 -5.44 7.65 11.84
N LEU A 339 -6.36 6.78 11.40
CA LEU A 339 -7.78 7.12 11.29
C LEU A 339 -8.47 7.27 12.65
N LEU A 340 -7.95 6.57 13.66
CA LEU A 340 -8.48 6.58 15.04
C LEU A 340 -7.70 7.52 15.97
N ALA A 341 -6.56 8.06 15.52
CA ALA A 341 -5.78 8.98 16.34
C ALA A 341 -6.59 10.26 16.64
N PRO A 342 -6.69 10.67 17.91
CA PRO A 342 -7.40 11.89 18.28
C PRO A 342 -6.83 13.07 17.49
N SER A 343 -7.71 13.88 16.91
CA SER A 343 -7.33 15.12 16.24
C SER A 343 -6.53 15.96 17.24
N ALA A 344 -5.34 16.43 16.87
CA ALA A 344 -4.61 17.38 17.70
C ALA A 344 -5.54 18.57 18.01
N PRO A 345 -5.68 18.99 19.28
CA PRO A 345 -6.48 20.16 19.62
C PRO A 345 -5.80 21.39 19.02
N GLY A 346 -6.35 21.93 17.93
CA GLY A 346 -5.78 23.10 17.25
C GLY A 346 -6.29 23.40 15.84
N ALA A 347 -6.99 22.47 15.17
CA ALA A 347 -7.59 22.74 13.87
C ALA A 347 -9.12 22.73 13.96
N ALA A 348 -9.73 23.86 13.58
CA ALA A 348 -11.17 24.16 13.58
C ALA A 348 -11.76 24.67 14.91
N THR A 349 -11.40 25.90 15.28
CA THR A 349 -12.39 26.82 15.88
C THR A 349 -12.97 27.67 14.74
N PRO A 350 -14.27 27.59 14.41
CA PRO A 350 -14.88 28.61 13.55
C PRO A 350 -14.85 29.96 14.29
N PRO A 351 -14.50 31.07 13.62
CA PRO A 351 -14.55 32.38 14.25
C PRO A 351 -16.03 32.83 14.30
N GLY A 352 -16.53 33.09 15.51
CA GLY A 352 -17.78 33.82 15.71
C GLY A 352 -18.97 32.95 16.11
N GLY A 353 -19.25 32.92 17.41
CA GLY A 353 -20.47 32.39 17.99
C GLY A 353 -20.38 32.47 19.51
N GLU A 354 -20.81 33.60 20.08
CA GLU A 354 -20.94 33.78 21.53
C GLU A 354 -21.84 32.69 22.13
N PRO A 355 -21.47 32.07 23.27
CA PRO A 355 -22.34 31.12 23.95
C PRO A 355 -23.32 31.88 24.86
N ALA A 356 -24.59 31.97 24.43
CA ALA A 356 -25.70 32.29 25.32
C ALA A 356 -26.02 31.07 26.19
N GLY A 357 -26.00 31.25 27.51
CA GLY A 357 -26.15 30.18 28.49
C GLY A 357 -27.56 29.60 28.59
N ALA A 358 -27.64 28.34 28.98
CA ALA A 358 -28.70 27.80 29.83
C ALA A 358 -28.22 26.49 30.49
N ALA A 359 -28.39 26.44 31.80
CA ALA A 359 -28.04 25.37 32.70
C ALA A 359 -28.93 24.12 32.53
N GLY A 360 -28.39 22.96 32.88
CA GLY A 360 -29.16 21.72 33.03
C GLY A 360 -28.24 20.52 33.29
N GLY A 361 -28.08 20.17 34.57
CA GLY A 361 -27.14 19.15 35.05
C GLY A 361 -27.44 17.73 34.57
N GLY A 362 -26.36 16.96 34.44
CA GLY A 362 -26.37 15.54 34.13
C GLY A 362 -24.94 15.02 34.10
N GLN A 363 -24.30 14.95 35.27
CA GLN A 363 -23.04 14.22 35.47
C GLN A 363 -23.28 12.72 35.23
N ALA A 364 -23.27 12.31 33.97
CA ALA A 364 -22.79 10.99 33.59
C ALA A 364 -21.30 11.15 33.33
N GLY A 365 -20.47 10.49 34.14
CA GLY A 365 -19.03 10.45 33.95
C GLY A 365 -18.70 9.95 32.55
N ALA A 366 -18.48 10.88 31.63
CA ALA A 366 -17.86 10.63 30.35
C ALA A 366 -16.40 10.29 30.64
N ALA A 367 -16.16 9.02 30.99
CA ALA A 367 -14.91 8.37 30.67
C ALA A 367 -14.62 8.79 29.22
N ALA A 368 -13.56 9.58 29.02
CA ALA A 368 -13.07 9.93 27.71
C ALA A 368 -12.87 8.61 26.98
N ALA A 369 -13.86 8.25 26.17
CA ALA A 369 -13.92 7.00 25.45
C ALA A 369 -12.80 7.11 24.44
N TYR A 370 -11.63 6.60 24.81
CA TYR A 370 -10.56 6.34 23.88
C TYR A 370 -11.21 5.46 22.81
N VAL A 371 -11.36 6.05 21.63
CA VAL A 371 -11.86 5.39 20.41
C VAL A 371 -10.75 4.45 19.93
N GLY A 372 -10.46 3.44 20.76
CA GLY A 372 -9.53 2.37 20.46
C GLY A 372 -10.25 1.30 19.66
N LEU A 373 -9.48 0.53 18.88
CA LEU A 373 -9.96 -0.72 18.31
C LEU A 373 -10.55 -1.59 19.44
N ASP A 374 -11.71 -2.20 19.19
CA ASP A 374 -12.31 -3.07 20.19
C ASP A 374 -11.36 -4.24 20.51
N ARG A 375 -11.41 -4.72 21.75
CA ARG A 375 -10.59 -5.85 22.19
C ARG A 375 -10.77 -7.07 21.27
N GLY A 376 -11.98 -7.27 20.76
CA GLY A 376 -12.30 -8.34 19.82
C GLY A 376 -11.55 -8.24 18.48
N PHE A 377 -11.37 -7.05 17.92
CA PHE A 377 -10.53 -6.84 16.74
C PHE A 377 -9.06 -7.06 17.07
N LEU A 378 -8.54 -6.50 18.16
CA LEU A 378 -7.14 -6.67 18.55
C LEU A 378 -6.79 -8.15 18.79
N ASP A 379 -7.64 -8.90 19.50
CA ASP A 379 -7.45 -10.34 19.71
C ASP A 379 -7.48 -11.13 18.40
N ALA A 380 -8.34 -10.75 17.45
CA ALA A 380 -8.36 -11.35 16.12
C ALA A 380 -7.09 -11.01 15.33
N TRP A 381 -6.66 -9.75 15.39
CA TRP A 381 -5.46 -9.27 14.72
C TRP A 381 -4.20 -9.95 15.27
N PHE A 382 -4.02 -10.03 16.59
CA PHE A 382 -2.89 -10.73 17.21
C PHE A 382 -2.85 -12.20 16.83
N ARG A 383 -3.99 -12.90 16.83
CA ARG A 383 -4.06 -14.31 16.38
C ARG A 383 -3.69 -14.48 14.91
N CYS A 384 -4.11 -13.56 14.04
CA CYS A 384 -3.80 -13.61 12.61
C CYS A 384 -2.33 -13.26 12.33
N SER A 385 -1.80 -12.25 13.04
CA SER A 385 -0.42 -11.80 12.95
C SER A 385 0.55 -12.85 13.49
N ALA A 386 0.27 -13.44 14.65
CA ALA A 386 1.09 -14.51 15.25
C ALA A 386 1.23 -15.73 14.32
N ARG A 387 0.13 -16.17 13.68
CA ARG A 387 0.16 -17.29 12.72
C ARG A 387 1.01 -17.03 11.48
N ARG A 388 1.27 -15.75 11.15
CA ARG A 388 2.00 -15.32 9.95
C ARG A 388 3.35 -14.71 10.27
N MET A 389 3.79 -14.78 11.52
CA MET A 389 4.99 -14.12 11.99
C MET A 389 6.25 -14.66 11.28
N GLY A 390 6.31 -15.95 10.99
CA GLY A 390 7.43 -16.56 10.25
C GLY A 390 7.50 -16.20 8.76
N SER A 391 6.45 -15.63 8.16
CA SER A 391 6.45 -15.14 6.77
C SER A 391 6.39 -13.62 6.66
N ALA A 392 6.41 -12.92 7.80
CA ALA A 392 6.41 -11.47 7.84
C ALA A 392 7.78 -10.93 7.44
N ASN A 393 7.80 -9.96 6.52
CA ASN A 393 9.03 -9.23 6.26
C ASN A 393 9.30 -8.23 7.40
N ALA A 394 10.59 -7.91 7.61
CA ALA A 394 11.01 -7.07 8.71
C ALA A 394 10.37 -5.67 8.72
N PRO A 395 10.24 -4.96 7.58
CA PRO A 395 9.56 -3.66 7.55
C PRO A 395 8.10 -3.72 7.99
N SER A 396 7.36 -4.79 7.65
CA SER A 396 5.97 -4.95 8.11
C SER A 396 5.88 -5.14 9.62
N LEU A 397 6.86 -5.80 10.24
CA LEU A 397 6.91 -5.95 11.69
C LEU A 397 7.16 -4.61 12.37
N VAL A 398 8.10 -3.81 11.86
CA VAL A 398 8.36 -2.45 12.37
C VAL A 398 7.13 -1.57 12.24
N LEU A 399 6.48 -1.60 11.07
CA LEU A 399 5.25 -0.84 10.80
C LEU A 399 4.11 -1.22 11.76
N ALA A 400 3.90 -2.51 12.00
CA ALA A 400 2.90 -3.00 12.93
C ALA A 400 3.22 -2.54 14.37
N LEU A 401 4.49 -2.57 14.76
CA LEU A 401 4.94 -2.15 16.09
C LEU A 401 4.71 -0.65 16.32
N GLN A 402 5.03 0.17 15.32
CA GLN A 402 4.74 1.61 15.35
C GLN A 402 3.24 1.87 15.47
N ALA A 403 2.42 1.13 14.72
CA ALA A 403 0.98 1.29 14.77
C ALA A 403 0.41 0.94 16.16
N LEU A 404 0.91 -0.13 16.80
CA LEU A 404 0.55 -0.50 18.17
C LEU A 404 0.97 0.57 19.19
N ALA A 405 2.16 1.17 19.00
CA ALA A 405 2.66 2.25 19.85
C ALA A 405 1.77 3.50 19.76
N VAL A 406 1.36 3.89 18.55
CA VAL A 406 0.43 5.02 18.32
C VAL A 406 -0.93 4.76 18.95
N LEU A 407 -1.43 3.51 18.85
CA LEU A 407 -2.68 3.08 19.47
C LEU A 407 -2.56 2.87 21.00
N GLN A 408 -1.36 3.02 21.57
CA GLN A 408 -1.09 2.82 22.99
C GLN A 408 -1.55 1.46 23.52
N VAL A 409 -1.33 0.40 22.74
CA VAL A 409 -1.69 -0.98 23.12
C VAL A 409 -0.62 -1.56 24.04
N TYR A 410 -0.70 -1.25 25.33
CA TYR A 410 0.31 -1.69 26.32
C TYR A 410 0.20 -3.17 26.69
N GLN A 411 -0.97 -3.79 26.53
CA GLN A 411 -1.19 -5.20 26.86
C GLN A 411 -0.98 -6.10 25.64
N LEU A 412 0.26 -6.49 25.41
CA LEU A 412 0.64 -7.41 24.34
C LEU A 412 0.70 -8.84 24.88
N PRO A 413 0.15 -9.85 24.17
CA PRO A 413 0.30 -11.25 24.58
C PRO A 413 1.78 -11.64 24.67
N SER A 414 2.22 -12.23 25.78
CA SER A 414 3.63 -12.55 26.02
C SER A 414 4.26 -13.40 24.89
N LYS A 415 3.54 -14.41 24.42
CA LYS A 415 3.95 -15.25 23.28
C LYS A 415 4.15 -14.45 22.00
N TYR A 416 3.32 -13.42 21.77
CA TYR A 416 3.45 -12.53 20.62
C TYR A 416 4.71 -11.68 20.72
N VAL A 417 4.99 -11.11 21.90
CA VAL A 417 6.20 -10.31 22.16
C VAL A 417 7.46 -11.13 21.95
N THR A 418 7.52 -12.35 22.49
CA THR A 418 8.69 -13.23 22.34
C THR A 418 8.97 -13.54 20.87
N ALA A 419 7.94 -13.96 20.12
CA ALA A 419 8.08 -14.30 18.71
C ALA A 419 8.40 -13.06 17.85
N LEU A 420 7.84 -11.90 18.19
CA LEU A 420 8.14 -10.62 17.52
C LEU A 420 9.61 -10.24 17.71
N LEU A 421 10.12 -10.29 18.95
CA LEU A 421 11.51 -9.96 19.25
C LEU A 421 12.48 -10.93 18.56
N GLU A 422 12.14 -12.21 18.49
CA GLU A 422 12.90 -13.23 17.77
C GLU A 422 12.98 -12.94 16.27
N GLN A 423 11.85 -12.61 15.63
CA GLN A 423 11.83 -12.26 14.20
C GLN A 423 12.57 -10.95 13.90
N LEU A 424 12.40 -9.92 14.74
CA LEU A 424 13.17 -8.68 14.60
C LEU A 424 14.67 -8.97 14.74
N ARG A 425 15.08 -9.81 15.70
CA ARG A 425 16.47 -10.23 15.87
C ARG A 425 17.02 -10.97 14.65
N ALA A 426 16.24 -11.88 14.07
CA ALA A 426 16.63 -12.60 12.87
C ALA A 426 16.83 -11.69 11.65
N ALA A 427 16.09 -10.57 11.59
CA ALA A 427 16.14 -9.60 10.51
C ALA A 427 17.24 -8.53 10.65
N MET A 428 17.90 -8.45 11.82
CA MET A 428 18.99 -7.50 12.04
C MET A 428 20.28 -7.94 11.28
N PRO A 429 21.04 -6.99 10.71
CA PRO A 429 22.31 -7.29 10.04
C PRO A 429 23.30 -7.92 11.02
N GLY A 430 23.73 -9.16 10.75
CA GLY A 430 24.68 -9.92 11.59
C GLY A 430 24.13 -11.18 12.26
N GLY A 431 22.81 -11.43 12.21
CA GLY A 431 22.22 -12.64 12.80
C GLY A 431 22.57 -13.95 12.05
N PRO A 432 22.52 -15.13 12.72
CA PRO A 432 22.78 -16.43 12.09
C PRO A 432 21.80 -16.73 10.94
N MET A 433 20.57 -16.22 11.03
CA MET A 433 19.58 -16.26 9.96
C MET A 433 19.81 -15.24 8.85
N ALA A 434 20.57 -14.15 9.04
CA ALA A 434 20.93 -13.25 7.95
C ALA A 434 21.87 -13.95 6.94
N ALA A 435 22.70 -14.90 7.41
CA ALA A 435 23.53 -15.75 6.55
C ALA A 435 22.72 -16.89 5.88
N ALA A 436 21.75 -17.48 6.58
CA ALA A 436 20.84 -18.47 6.01
C ALA A 436 19.82 -17.85 5.03
N ALA A 437 19.32 -16.64 5.34
CA ALA A 437 18.51 -15.81 4.46
C ALA A 437 19.33 -15.33 3.26
N ARG A 438 20.65 -15.05 3.38
CA ARG A 438 21.53 -14.83 2.20
C ARG A 438 21.61 -16.08 1.30
N ARG A 439 21.65 -17.29 1.86
CA ARG A 439 21.68 -18.56 1.09
C ARG A 439 20.31 -18.96 0.52
N ALA A 440 19.22 -18.67 1.22
CA ALA A 440 17.85 -18.91 0.77
C ALA A 440 17.34 -17.82 -0.19
N ALA A 441 17.74 -16.57 0.00
CA ALA A 441 17.48 -15.46 -0.93
C ALA A 441 18.28 -15.62 -2.23
N ALA A 442 19.51 -16.14 -2.19
CA ALA A 442 20.23 -16.53 -3.41
C ALA A 442 19.54 -17.65 -4.22
N ALA A 443 18.60 -18.38 -3.61
CA ALA A 443 17.80 -19.42 -4.28
C ALA A 443 16.36 -18.96 -4.66
N ALA A 444 15.90 -17.80 -4.18
CA ALA A 444 14.51 -17.34 -4.33
C ALA A 444 14.35 -15.87 -4.76
N GLN A 445 15.45 -15.10 -4.88
CA GLN A 445 15.43 -13.78 -5.48
C GLN A 445 15.27 -13.89 -6.98
N GLU A 446 14.10 -13.47 -7.49
CA GLU A 446 14.03 -12.48 -8.57
C GLU A 446 12.60 -12.26 -9.14
N ALA A 447 11.53 -12.80 -8.55
CA ALA A 447 10.17 -12.55 -9.07
C ALA A 447 9.17 -12.13 -7.97
N ALA A 448 9.20 -10.83 -7.62
CA ALA A 448 8.06 -9.97 -7.25
C ALA A 448 8.42 -8.94 -6.15
N ALA A 449 8.82 -7.76 -6.63
CA ALA A 449 8.66 -6.43 -6.04
C ALA A 449 9.09 -6.18 -4.57
N ALA A 450 10.20 -5.43 -4.47
CA ALA A 450 10.72 -4.66 -3.34
C ALA A 450 11.50 -5.46 -2.28
N ALA A 451 12.82 -5.38 -2.40
CA ALA A 451 13.81 -5.85 -1.45
C ALA A 451 13.49 -5.42 -0.01
N ALA A 452 13.12 -6.38 0.84
CA ALA A 452 13.40 -6.27 2.26
C ALA A 452 14.78 -6.89 2.46
N GLY A 453 15.83 -6.08 2.30
CA GLY A 453 17.14 -6.41 2.82
C GLY A 453 17.10 -6.57 4.35
N PRO A 454 18.23 -6.88 5.00
CA PRO A 454 18.31 -6.73 6.45
C PRO A 454 17.83 -5.32 6.85
N LEU A 455 17.24 -5.20 8.04
CA LEU A 455 16.73 -3.91 8.54
C LEU A 455 17.82 -2.84 8.43
N SER A 456 17.46 -1.68 7.86
CA SER A 456 18.31 -0.51 7.84
C SER A 456 18.51 0.02 9.27
N GLY A 457 19.62 0.74 9.53
CA GLY A 457 19.88 1.32 10.85
C GLY A 457 18.73 2.20 11.35
N SER A 458 18.08 2.95 10.46
CA SER A 458 16.90 3.76 10.80
C SER A 458 15.68 2.94 11.19
N GLU A 459 15.44 1.80 10.54
CA GLU A 459 14.32 0.91 10.88
C GLU A 459 14.55 0.20 12.21
N VAL A 460 15.80 -0.16 12.53
CA VAL A 460 16.17 -0.73 13.84
C VAL A 460 15.93 0.30 14.96
N VAL A 461 16.35 1.55 14.78
CA VAL A 461 16.07 2.63 15.75
C VAL A 461 14.57 2.85 15.91
N SER A 462 13.82 2.84 14.81
CA SER A 462 12.36 2.96 14.82
C SER A 462 11.67 1.83 15.59
N ALA A 463 12.16 0.60 15.43
CA ALA A 463 11.69 -0.54 16.20
C ALA A 463 11.98 -0.33 17.69
N LEU A 464 13.18 0.11 18.05
CA LEU A 464 13.59 0.39 19.42
C LEU A 464 12.70 1.44 20.11
N LEU A 465 12.45 2.57 19.43
CA LEU A 465 11.54 3.62 19.91
C LEU A 465 10.11 3.09 20.14
N SER A 466 9.65 2.21 19.25
CA SER A 466 8.32 1.62 19.37
C SER A 466 8.24 0.65 20.56
N LEU A 467 9.31 -0.12 20.84
CA LEU A 467 9.41 -0.96 22.04
C LEU A 467 9.40 -0.12 23.33
N VAL A 468 10.13 1.00 23.36
CA VAL A 468 10.11 1.95 24.48
C VAL A 468 8.70 2.49 24.71
N SER A 469 8.02 2.92 23.65
CA SER A 469 6.66 3.46 23.72
C SER A 469 5.65 2.41 24.22
N LEU A 470 5.85 1.15 23.86
CA LEU A 470 5.04 0.02 24.30
C LEU A 470 5.45 -0.53 25.68
N ARG A 471 6.47 0.07 26.32
CA ARG A 471 7.03 -0.35 27.61
C ARG A 471 7.54 -1.79 27.61
N ILE A 472 8.00 -2.27 26.45
CA ILE A 472 8.64 -3.58 26.31
C ILE A 472 10.14 -3.41 26.55
N ARG A 473 10.69 -4.17 27.49
CA ARG A 473 12.13 -4.24 27.74
C ARG A 473 12.71 -5.50 27.09
N PRO A 474 13.51 -5.37 26.01
CA PRO A 474 14.20 -6.52 25.42
C PRO A 474 15.24 -7.10 26.39
N GLY A 475 15.51 -8.40 26.27
CA GLY A 475 16.61 -9.03 27.01
C GLY A 475 17.99 -8.58 26.55
N ALA A 476 19.02 -8.82 27.36
CA ALA A 476 20.41 -8.41 27.08
C ALA A 476 20.92 -8.91 25.71
N ASP A 477 20.73 -10.19 25.40
CA ASP A 477 21.15 -10.79 24.12
C ASP A 477 20.53 -10.11 22.89
N TRP A 478 19.29 -9.62 23.03
CA TRP A 478 18.61 -8.89 21.96
C TRP A 478 19.22 -7.51 21.79
N MET A 479 19.49 -6.81 22.90
CA MET A 479 20.14 -5.49 22.89
C MET A 479 21.56 -5.55 22.31
N GLU A 480 22.34 -6.57 22.64
CA GLU A 480 23.67 -6.78 22.06
C GLU A 480 23.60 -7.01 20.54
N SER A 481 22.65 -7.83 20.10
CA SER A 481 22.42 -8.06 18.66
C SER A 481 21.99 -6.78 17.94
N CYS A 482 21.19 -5.94 18.61
CA CYS A 482 20.73 -4.64 18.12
C CYS A 482 21.90 -3.65 17.98
N LEU A 483 22.72 -3.51 19.02
CA LEU A 483 23.87 -2.61 18.98
C LEU A 483 24.93 -3.03 17.97
N SER A 484 25.19 -4.33 17.84
CA SER A 484 26.09 -4.88 16.82
C SER A 484 25.58 -4.60 15.40
N ALA A 485 24.26 -4.75 15.18
CA ALA A 485 23.64 -4.38 13.91
C ALA A 485 23.76 -2.88 13.60
N LEU A 486 23.64 -2.03 14.62
CA LEU A 486 23.74 -0.59 14.47
C LEU A 486 25.18 -0.10 14.30
N GLU A 487 26.19 -0.80 14.84
CA GLU A 487 27.60 -0.38 14.88
C GLU A 487 28.13 0.08 13.51
N THR A 488 27.89 -0.72 12.47
CA THR A 488 28.31 -0.40 11.09
C THR A 488 27.56 0.77 10.47
N SER A 489 26.36 1.08 10.96
CA SER A 489 25.48 2.13 10.43
C SER A 489 25.55 3.44 11.21
N VAL A 490 25.97 3.41 12.49
CA VAL A 490 26.04 4.58 13.39
C VAL A 490 26.87 5.70 12.77
N ALA A 491 27.99 5.37 12.11
CA ALA A 491 28.87 6.35 11.47
C ALA A 491 28.18 7.19 10.38
N GLY A 492 27.10 6.68 9.76
CA GLY A 492 26.37 7.34 8.68
C GLY A 492 25.03 7.96 9.07
N MET A 493 24.56 7.82 10.32
CA MET A 493 23.21 8.21 10.73
C MET A 493 22.99 9.73 10.77
N GLU A 494 21.85 10.21 10.29
CA GLU A 494 21.45 11.62 10.39
C GLU A 494 21.26 12.08 11.85
N ALA A 495 21.40 13.39 12.08
CA ALA A 495 21.37 13.99 13.42
C ALA A 495 20.10 13.64 14.25
N PRO A 496 18.87 13.64 13.68
CA PRO A 496 17.67 13.24 14.43
C PRO A 496 17.71 11.78 14.88
N ILE A 497 18.15 10.87 14.00
CA ILE A 497 18.17 9.43 14.27
C ILE A 497 19.16 9.08 15.39
N VAL A 498 20.29 9.80 15.45
CA VAL A 498 21.29 9.63 16.52
C VAL A 498 20.72 10.07 17.87
N CYS A 499 19.96 11.17 17.91
CA CYS A 499 19.28 11.63 19.12
C CYS A 499 18.24 10.62 19.61
N ASP A 500 17.42 10.12 18.68
CA ASP A 500 16.39 9.11 18.95
C ASP A 500 16.99 7.82 19.52
N LEU A 501 18.10 7.37 18.95
CA LEU A 501 18.85 6.21 19.43
C LEU A 501 19.38 6.43 20.85
N ALA A 502 20.05 7.56 21.11
CA ALA A 502 20.57 7.88 22.43
C ALA A 502 19.45 7.97 23.49
N TRP A 503 18.33 8.60 23.13
CA TRP A 503 17.15 8.68 23.98
C TRP A 503 16.55 7.31 24.28
N ALA A 504 16.41 6.45 23.26
CA ALA A 504 15.87 5.11 23.42
C ALA A 504 16.73 4.25 24.36
N LEU A 505 18.06 4.30 24.20
CA LEU A 505 19.00 3.59 25.09
C LEU A 505 18.91 4.10 26.53
N ALA A 506 18.85 5.43 26.71
CA ALA A 506 18.70 6.04 28.04
C ALA A 506 17.39 5.62 28.72
N ARG A 507 16.27 5.58 27.98
CA ARG A 507 14.96 5.12 28.50
C ARG A 507 14.94 3.64 28.84
N LEU A 508 15.64 2.80 28.08
CA LEU A 508 15.80 1.38 28.37
C LEU A 508 16.81 1.10 29.48
N GLN A 509 17.58 2.12 29.90
CA GLN A 509 18.66 2.02 30.88
C GLN A 509 19.69 0.94 30.51
N TYR A 510 19.89 0.72 29.21
CA TYR A 510 20.86 -0.26 28.72
C TYR A 510 22.21 0.43 28.53
N GLN A 511 23.26 -0.11 29.16
CA GLN A 511 24.63 0.41 29.03
C GLN A 511 25.38 -0.32 27.90
N PRO A 512 25.73 0.37 26.79
CA PRO A 512 26.54 -0.21 25.73
C PRO A 512 28.00 -0.44 26.18
N SER A 513 28.77 -1.20 25.39
CA SER A 513 30.21 -1.35 25.61
C SER A 513 30.96 -0.01 25.44
N PRO A 514 32.12 0.18 26.09
CA PRO A 514 32.91 1.41 25.95
C PRO A 514 33.20 1.77 24.49
N ASP A 515 33.62 0.79 23.69
CA ASP A 515 33.92 0.99 22.26
C ASP A 515 32.72 1.53 21.47
N TRP A 516 31.52 1.02 21.77
CA TRP A 516 30.30 1.48 21.12
C TRP A 516 29.92 2.89 21.58
N THR A 517 30.12 3.21 22.86
CA THR A 517 29.87 4.57 23.39
C THR A 517 30.82 5.59 22.78
N ASP A 518 32.07 5.22 22.50
CA ASP A 518 33.03 6.06 21.80
C ASP A 518 32.62 6.30 20.35
N ALA A 519 32.14 5.26 19.65
CA ALA A 519 31.61 5.38 18.29
C ALA A 519 30.36 6.28 18.21
N LEU A 520 29.40 6.12 19.13
CA LEU A 520 28.23 7.01 19.24
C LEU A 520 28.68 8.45 19.50
N THR A 521 29.63 8.64 20.41
CA THR A 521 30.14 9.97 20.77
C THR A 521 30.88 10.64 19.62
N ALA A 522 31.68 9.89 18.88
CA ALA A 522 32.31 10.37 17.65
C ALA A 522 31.26 10.82 16.62
N ARG A 523 30.17 10.06 16.45
CA ARG A 523 29.07 10.47 15.56
C ARG A 523 28.36 11.73 16.05
N CYS A 524 28.02 11.82 17.33
CA CYS A 524 27.41 13.01 17.94
C CYS A 524 28.26 14.28 17.69
N ARG A 525 29.59 14.17 17.79
CA ARG A 525 30.52 15.28 17.46
C ARG A 525 30.43 15.66 15.98
N ALA A 526 30.40 14.67 15.08
CA ALA A 526 30.35 14.90 13.64
C ALA A 526 29.05 15.58 13.18
N VAL A 527 27.91 15.22 13.79
CA VAL A 527 26.60 15.80 13.44
C VAL A 527 26.23 17.05 14.26
N ARG A 528 27.12 17.50 15.16
CA ARG A 528 26.86 18.62 16.08
C ARG A 528 26.27 19.86 15.40
N ALA A 529 26.85 20.27 14.28
CA ALA A 529 26.43 21.48 13.58
C ALA A 529 25.00 21.42 13.02
N ALA A 530 24.46 20.20 12.83
CA ALA A 530 23.12 19.97 12.32
C ALA A 530 22.07 19.76 13.43
N LEU A 531 22.48 19.76 14.70
CA LEU A 531 21.57 19.55 15.83
C LEU A 531 20.88 20.84 16.25
N THR A 532 19.59 20.74 16.54
CA THR A 532 18.81 21.84 17.13
C THR A 532 19.11 21.96 18.64
N GLY A 533 18.80 23.12 19.23
CA GLY A 533 18.96 23.33 20.68
C GLY A 533 18.20 22.29 21.52
N GLN A 534 17.00 21.89 21.09
CA GLN A 534 16.21 20.85 21.74
C GLN A 534 16.88 19.47 21.66
N GLN A 535 17.41 19.11 20.50
CA GLN A 535 18.12 17.84 20.29
C GLN A 535 19.40 17.77 21.14
N LEU A 536 20.11 18.88 21.28
CA LEU A 536 21.29 18.96 22.14
C LEU A 536 20.96 18.77 23.63
N SER A 537 19.87 19.37 24.13
CA SER A 537 19.41 19.12 25.49
C SER A 537 18.98 17.67 25.71
N LEU A 538 18.33 17.05 24.72
CA LEU A 538 17.94 15.63 24.77
C LEU A 538 19.17 14.71 24.86
N LEU A 539 20.20 15.00 24.05
CA LEU A 539 21.47 14.26 24.10
C LEU A 539 22.17 14.44 25.45
N ALA A 540 22.25 15.67 25.97
CA ALA A 540 22.85 15.92 27.28
C ALA A 540 22.14 15.12 28.39
N TRP A 541 20.81 15.07 28.36
CA TRP A 541 20.02 14.22 29.26
C TRP A 541 20.34 12.73 29.07
N ALA A 542 20.36 12.23 27.83
CA ALA A 542 20.62 10.83 27.53
C ALA A 542 22.00 10.37 28.02
N TYR A 543 23.05 11.20 27.81
CA TYR A 543 24.41 10.92 28.29
C TYR A 543 24.48 10.83 29.81
N ARG A 544 23.77 11.72 30.52
CA ARG A 544 23.72 11.68 32.00
C ARG A 544 23.00 10.44 32.51
N GLN A 545 21.89 10.04 31.88
CA GLN A 545 21.16 8.83 32.25
C GLN A 545 21.95 7.55 32.00
N LEU A 546 22.70 7.50 30.89
CA LEU A 546 23.59 6.39 30.55
C LEU A 546 24.89 6.40 31.37
N ARG A 547 25.13 7.45 32.18
CA ARG A 547 26.35 7.69 32.97
C ARG A 547 27.62 7.73 32.10
N LEU A 548 27.49 8.28 30.89
CA LEU A 548 28.59 8.46 29.95
C LEU A 548 29.33 9.78 30.20
N THR A 549 30.59 9.85 29.77
CA THR A 549 31.37 11.09 29.81
C THR A 549 30.76 12.12 28.86
N LEU A 550 30.39 13.28 29.40
CA LEU A 550 29.80 14.36 28.61
C LEU A 550 30.86 14.94 27.65
N PRO A 551 30.61 14.93 26.33
CA PRO A 551 31.45 15.61 25.37
C PRO A 551 31.53 17.11 25.67
N ASP A 552 32.65 17.75 25.38
CA ASP A 552 32.89 19.16 25.71
C ASP A 552 31.79 20.09 25.22
N PHE A 553 31.19 19.80 24.06
CA PHE A 553 30.11 20.58 23.48
C PHE A 553 28.73 20.42 24.16
N LEU A 554 28.54 19.43 25.03
CA LEU A 554 27.31 19.20 25.79
C LEU A 554 27.43 19.67 27.26
N ARG A 555 28.61 20.10 27.71
CA ARG A 555 28.85 20.49 29.11
C ARG A 555 28.06 21.73 29.52
N ASP A 556 27.97 22.71 28.63
CA ASP A 556 27.36 24.01 28.91
C ASP A 556 25.85 24.06 28.58
N ILE A 557 25.28 22.93 28.14
CA ILE A 557 23.89 22.89 27.69
C ILE A 557 22.96 22.60 28.89
N PRO A 558 21.96 23.45 29.14
CA PRO A 558 21.03 23.27 30.25
C PRO A 558 20.23 21.98 30.08
N GLU A 559 20.00 21.29 31.19
CA GLU A 559 19.21 20.07 31.22
C GLU A 559 17.75 20.40 30.99
N ILE A 560 17.22 19.98 29.85
CA ILE A 560 15.77 19.91 29.66
C ILE A 560 15.41 18.46 29.88
N ARG A 561 14.85 18.15 31.05
CA ARG A 561 14.18 16.86 31.25
C ARG A 561 13.07 16.77 30.21
N PRO A 562 13.04 15.75 29.34
CA PRO A 562 11.92 15.57 28.41
C PRO A 562 10.58 15.37 29.15
N ASP A 563 10.62 15.06 30.45
CA ASP A 563 9.48 14.84 31.34
C ASP A 563 9.17 16.02 32.29
N ALA A 564 9.70 17.25 32.08
CA ALA A 564 9.45 18.40 32.98
C ALA A 564 8.01 18.95 33.00
N ALA A 565 7.05 18.26 32.36
CA ALA A 565 5.62 18.45 32.58
C ALA A 565 4.97 17.32 33.41
N SER A 566 5.70 16.29 33.83
CA SER A 566 5.08 15.07 34.37
C SER A 566 5.98 14.14 35.20
N ASP A 567 6.69 14.62 36.23
CA ASP A 567 7.24 13.70 37.24
C ASP A 567 7.44 14.38 38.62
N VAL A 568 6.38 14.34 39.44
CA VAL A 568 6.48 14.24 40.91
C VAL A 568 5.81 12.92 41.27
N ALA A 569 6.58 11.83 41.30
CA ALA A 569 6.26 10.60 42.05
C ALA A 569 7.41 9.59 41.93
N THR A 570 8.53 9.85 42.59
CA THR A 570 9.36 8.79 43.17
C THR A 570 10.00 9.37 44.42
N ASP A 571 9.29 9.23 45.53
CA ASP A 571 9.87 9.09 46.86
C ASP A 571 8.79 8.46 47.76
N VAL A 572 9.24 7.71 48.76
CA VAL A 572 8.49 6.88 49.71
C VAL A 572 8.36 5.41 49.31
N GLU A 573 9.50 4.72 49.28
CA GLU A 573 9.59 3.37 49.85
C GLU A 573 10.93 3.20 50.59
N ALA A 574 11.13 4.02 51.63
CA ALA A 574 12.24 3.89 52.59
C ALA A 574 11.91 4.60 53.92
N ALA A 575 10.81 4.24 54.58
CA ALA A 575 10.58 4.58 56.00
C ALA A 575 9.42 3.76 56.59
N ALA A 576 9.66 2.48 56.89
CA ALA A 576 8.79 1.71 57.77
C ALA A 576 9.57 1.29 59.02
N SER A 577 9.76 2.23 59.95
CA SER A 577 10.18 1.96 61.34
C SER A 577 9.89 3.16 62.26
N GLY A 578 8.92 3.00 63.19
CA GLY A 578 8.62 3.90 64.32
C GLY A 578 7.82 5.15 63.93
N GLY A 579 6.79 5.63 64.64
CA GLY A 579 6.23 5.37 65.96
C GLY A 579 5.48 6.65 66.38
N ALA A 580 4.21 6.50 66.78
CA ALA A 580 3.35 7.37 67.61
C ALA A 580 3.44 8.92 67.56
N GLY A 581 2.28 9.58 67.38
CA GLY A 581 2.07 10.97 67.86
C GLY A 581 0.92 11.72 67.16
N ALA A 582 -0.17 11.95 67.89
CA ALA A 582 -1.40 12.63 67.45
C ALA A 582 -1.27 14.16 67.33
N ARG A 583 -1.99 14.78 66.39
CA ARG A 583 -2.98 15.88 66.61
C ARG A 583 -3.56 16.44 65.30
N ASP A 584 -4.83 16.86 65.43
CA ASP A 584 -5.78 17.37 64.43
C ASP A 584 -5.34 18.59 63.61
N VAL A 585 -5.90 18.75 62.39
CA VAL A 585 -6.73 19.89 61.94
C VAL A 585 -7.25 19.66 60.50
N GLN A 586 -8.51 20.06 60.28
CA GLN A 586 -9.39 19.93 59.12
C GLN A 586 -8.89 20.55 57.79
N GLY A 587 -9.33 20.00 56.64
CA GLY A 587 -9.43 20.76 55.38
C GLY A 587 -9.53 19.97 54.05
N GLY A 588 -10.76 19.66 53.62
CA GLY A 588 -11.23 19.78 52.22
C GLY A 588 -10.55 19.02 51.06
N LEU A 589 -11.18 17.92 50.64
CA LEU A 589 -10.99 17.21 49.36
C LEU A 589 -11.39 18.06 48.13
N ALA A 590 -10.54 18.10 47.10
CA ALA A 590 -10.95 18.18 45.69
C ALA A 590 -9.77 17.84 44.75
N THR A 591 -9.69 16.57 44.37
CA THR A 591 -8.80 16.03 43.34
C THR A 591 -9.23 16.49 41.95
N THR A 592 -8.33 17.17 41.21
CA THR A 592 -8.48 17.46 39.79
C THR A 592 -7.37 16.74 39.01
N LEU A 593 -7.78 15.84 38.10
CA LEU A 593 -6.93 15.13 37.14
C LEU A 593 -6.55 16.04 35.95
N PRO A 594 -5.31 15.95 35.44
CA PRO A 594 -5.04 16.14 34.00
C PRO A 594 -4.20 14.95 33.48
N GLN A 595 -4.61 14.11 32.52
CA GLN A 595 -4.86 14.31 31.08
C GLN A 595 -3.75 15.06 30.32
N GLY A 596 -2.97 14.32 29.51
CA GLY A 596 -2.15 14.86 28.41
C GLY A 596 -0.74 14.27 28.29
N LEU A 597 -0.55 13.26 27.44
CA LEU A 597 0.78 12.80 26.99
C LEU A 597 1.25 13.65 25.80
N PRO A 598 2.46 14.26 25.83
CA PRO A 598 3.05 14.84 24.64
C PRO A 598 3.81 13.78 23.83
N ALA A 599 3.67 13.84 22.50
CA ALA A 599 4.47 13.06 21.56
C ALA A 599 5.95 13.47 21.65
N GLY A 600 6.85 12.48 21.72
CA GLY A 600 8.30 12.72 21.73
C GLY A 600 8.79 13.46 20.49
N PRO A 601 9.96 14.12 20.57
CA PRO A 601 10.51 14.87 19.45
C PRO A 601 10.87 13.89 18.33
N GLY A 602 10.29 14.07 17.13
CA GLY A 602 10.73 13.36 15.92
C GLY A 602 9.73 12.41 15.25
N VAL A 603 8.60 12.07 15.89
CA VAL A 603 7.64 11.13 15.27
C VAL A 603 7.04 11.70 13.98
N SER A 604 6.85 13.02 13.88
CA SER A 604 6.26 13.69 12.71
C SER A 604 7.14 13.68 11.45
N ASP A 605 8.47 13.75 11.57
CA ASP A 605 9.39 13.70 10.42
C ASP A 605 9.62 12.27 9.92
N LEU A 606 9.63 11.31 10.85
CA LEU A 606 9.68 9.87 10.56
C LEU A 606 8.37 9.41 9.90
N GLN A 607 7.23 10.01 10.29
CA GLN A 607 5.91 9.81 9.68
C GLN A 607 5.83 10.28 8.22
N ALA A 608 6.54 11.35 7.83
CA ALA A 608 6.61 11.83 6.45
C ALA A 608 7.57 11.00 5.58
N LYS A 609 8.76 10.66 6.12
CA LYS A 609 9.73 9.78 5.43
C LYS A 609 9.21 8.34 5.24
N LEU A 610 8.38 7.81 6.14
CA LEU A 610 7.75 6.49 6.00
C LEU A 610 6.64 6.45 4.95
N ALA A 611 5.90 7.55 4.76
CA ALA A 611 4.96 7.65 3.65
C ALA A 611 5.68 7.55 2.30
N GLN A 612 6.92 8.06 2.19
CA GLN A 612 7.75 7.88 0.99
C GLN A 612 8.35 6.47 0.84
N LEU A 613 8.68 5.77 1.93
CA LEU A 613 9.23 4.40 1.89
C LEU A 613 8.18 3.29 1.70
N MET A 614 6.89 3.60 1.94
CA MET A 614 5.77 2.66 1.73
C MET A 614 5.17 2.73 0.31
N LEU A 615 5.56 3.74 -0.48
CA LEU A 615 5.24 3.92 -1.90
C LEU A 615 6.31 3.26 -2.77
#